data_AF-A0A165GDT2-F1
#
_entry.id   AF-A0A165GDT2-F1
#
_cell.length_a   1.000
_cell.length_b   1.000
_cell.length_c   1.000
_cell.angle_alpha   90.00
_cell.angle_beta   90.00
_cell.angle_gamma   90.00
#
_symmetry.space_group_name_H-M   'P 1'
#
loop_
_entity.id
_entity.type
_entity.pdbx_description
1 polymer ?
#
loop_
_entity_poly.entity_id
_entity_poly.type
_entity_poly.pdbx_seq_one_letter_code
_entity_poly.pdbx_strand_id
1 'polypeptide(L)'
;TITHQSGSTLDLVLVTSELADAVVSCGTSCGHGSDHEAVDLALDLAVVRAVPEPRPMWREVDWDEFRDVAKRCVPVAKPSPFSKRWWTRELTDMRRLLKRLQRRARKRRATDQDMEAARDHCKAYHKAIRRAKLDHWREWLEE
;
A
#
# COMPACT_ATOMS: atom_id res chain seq x y z
N THR A 1 -17.50 23.00 -25.22
CA THR A 1 -16.40 22.40 -24.43
C THR A 1 -15.74 23.51 -23.64
N ILE A 2 -16.10 23.65 -22.37
CA ILE A 2 -15.54 24.67 -21.49
C ILE A 2 -14.20 24.11 -21.01
N THR A 3 -13.10 24.52 -21.63
CA THR A 3 -11.77 24.30 -21.10
C THR A 3 -11.62 25.22 -19.90
N HIS A 4 -11.84 24.71 -18.69
CA HIS A 4 -11.46 25.43 -17.49
C HIS A 4 -9.95 25.69 -17.55
N GLN A 5 -9.56 26.95 -17.74
CA GLN A 5 -8.17 27.43 -17.61
C GLN A 5 -7.74 27.47 -16.12
N SER A 6 -8.20 26.53 -15.29
CA SER A 6 -7.88 26.52 -13.86
C SER A 6 -6.76 25.52 -13.59
N GLY A 7 -5.52 25.94 -13.82
CA GLY A 7 -4.35 25.30 -13.23
C GLY A 7 -4.16 25.77 -11.79
N SER A 8 -3.58 24.92 -10.95
CA SER A 8 -3.19 25.26 -9.57
C SER A 8 -1.71 24.95 -9.35
N THR A 9 -0.97 25.83 -8.67
CA THR A 9 0.43 25.59 -8.31
C THR A 9 0.51 24.72 -7.07
N LEU A 10 0.64 23.41 -7.26
CA LEU A 10 0.79 22.43 -6.17
C LEU A 10 2.26 22.08 -5.91
N ASP A 11 3.09 22.16 -6.95
CA ASP A 11 4.50 21.79 -6.92
C ASP A 11 5.37 23.04 -6.77
N LEU A 12 6.28 23.03 -5.79
CA LEU A 12 7.20 24.12 -5.49
C LEU A 12 8.59 23.55 -5.29
N VAL A 13 9.62 24.27 -5.77
CA VAL A 13 11.01 24.00 -5.40
C VAL A 13 11.47 25.10 -4.45
N LEU A 14 11.80 24.70 -3.21
CA LEU A 14 12.26 25.61 -2.17
C LEU A 14 13.78 25.61 -2.14
N VAL A 15 14.38 26.80 -2.19
CA VAL A 15 15.82 27.01 -2.03
C VAL A 15 16.08 27.81 -0.75
N THR A 16 17.26 27.64 -0.17
CA THR A 16 17.67 28.47 0.96
C THR A 16 18.00 29.89 0.49
N SER A 17 18.00 30.86 1.42
CA SER A 17 18.30 32.26 1.12
C SER A 17 19.67 32.45 0.45
N GLU A 18 20.65 31.63 0.85
CA GLU A 18 22.03 31.68 0.34
C GLU A 18 22.13 31.17 -1.10
N LEU A 19 21.16 30.36 -1.55
CA LEU A 19 21.11 29.80 -2.90
C LEU A 19 20.22 30.60 -3.85
N ALA A 20 19.54 31.65 -3.36
CA ALA A 20 18.68 32.49 -4.19
C ALA A 20 19.47 33.16 -5.33
N ASP A 21 20.69 33.63 -5.04
CA ASP A 21 21.56 34.26 -6.02
C ASP A 21 22.16 33.27 -7.03
N ALA A 22 22.11 31.97 -6.75
CA ALA A 22 22.56 30.92 -7.65
C ALA A 22 21.47 30.49 -8.65
N VAL A 23 20.24 31.02 -8.57
CA VAL A 23 19.16 30.63 -9.49
C VAL A 23 19.37 31.27 -10.86
N VAL A 24 19.63 30.44 -11.87
CA VAL A 24 19.79 30.85 -13.27
C VAL A 24 18.44 30.94 -13.97
N SER A 25 17.55 29.97 -13.72
CA SER A 25 16.20 29.96 -14.28
C SER A 25 15.26 29.12 -13.43
N CYS A 26 14.00 29.55 -13.34
CA CYS A 26 12.91 28.82 -12.69
C CYS A 26 11.65 28.95 -13.56
N GLY A 27 11.02 27.83 -13.91
CA GLY A 27 9.83 27.82 -14.74
C GLY A 27 9.14 26.47 -14.74
N THR A 28 8.15 26.31 -15.61
CA THR A 28 7.54 25.01 -15.88
C THR A 28 7.87 24.55 -17.29
N SER A 29 8.08 23.24 -17.45
CA SER A 29 8.21 22.60 -18.76
C SER A 29 7.05 21.66 -19.02
N CYS A 30 6.75 21.51 -20.31
CA CYS A 30 5.65 20.67 -20.75
C CYS A 30 6.09 19.20 -20.84
N GLY A 31 5.35 18.35 -20.12
CA GLY A 31 4.92 17.05 -20.66
C GLY A 31 5.74 15.81 -20.30
N HIS A 32 5.05 14.86 -19.67
CA HIS A 32 5.28 13.39 -19.78
C HIS A 32 3.96 12.58 -19.78
N GLY A 33 2.82 13.19 -20.15
CA GLY A 33 1.49 12.56 -20.05
C GLY A 33 0.88 12.56 -18.64
N SER A 34 1.46 13.34 -17.72
CA SER A 34 0.91 13.65 -16.40
C SER A 34 -0.08 14.82 -16.48
N ASP A 35 -0.99 14.92 -15.52
CA ASP A 35 -1.85 16.08 -15.26
C ASP A 35 -1.12 17.22 -14.52
N HIS A 36 0.15 17.00 -14.16
CA HIS A 36 1.07 18.01 -13.63
C HIS A 36 2.03 18.55 -14.69
N GLU A 37 2.42 19.82 -14.56
CA GLU A 37 3.57 20.40 -15.26
C GLU A 37 4.87 20.13 -14.48
N ALA A 38 5.97 19.89 -15.17
CA ALA A 38 7.26 19.71 -14.52
C ALA A 38 7.81 21.08 -14.11
N VAL A 39 8.36 21.19 -12.89
CA VAL A 39 9.07 22.40 -12.45
C VAL A 39 10.54 22.28 -12.83
N ASP A 40 11.01 23.21 -13.65
CA ASP A 40 12.39 23.31 -14.10
C ASP A 40 13.13 24.37 -13.27
N LEU A 41 14.19 23.96 -12.58
CA LEU A 41 15.09 24.84 -11.85
C LEU A 41 16.53 24.61 -12.32
N ALA A 42 17.19 25.67 -12.77
CA ALA A 42 18.62 25.68 -13.06
C ALA A 42 19.35 26.53 -12.03
N LEU A 43 20.40 25.96 -11.44
CA LEU A 43 21.26 26.61 -10.46
C LEU A 43 22.69 26.69 -11.01
N ASP A 44 23.37 27.82 -10.82
CA ASP A 44 24.78 27.98 -11.09
C ASP A 44 25.60 27.41 -9.91
N LEU A 45 25.72 26.08 -9.88
CA LEU A 45 26.41 25.37 -8.81
C LEU A 45 27.42 24.37 -9.36
N ALA A 46 28.62 24.41 -8.79
CA ALA A 46 29.61 23.34 -8.95
C ALA A 46 29.26 22.18 -8.01
N VAL A 47 28.44 21.23 -8.48
CA VAL A 47 28.05 20.05 -7.68
C VAL A 47 29.07 18.93 -7.88
N VAL A 48 29.75 18.53 -6.81
CA VAL A 48 30.52 17.29 -6.80
C VAL A 48 29.54 16.12 -6.83
N ARG A 49 29.53 15.34 -7.91
CA ARG A 49 28.72 14.12 -7.98
C ARG A 49 29.28 13.10 -6.99
N ALA A 50 28.53 12.84 -5.92
CA ALA A 50 28.84 11.73 -5.04
C ALA A 50 28.73 10.42 -5.83
N VAL A 51 29.74 9.55 -5.72
CA VAL A 51 29.63 8.17 -6.19
C VAL A 51 28.66 7.48 -5.24
N PRO A 52 27.48 7.01 -5.71
CA PRO A 52 26.53 6.36 -4.84
C PRO A 52 27.16 5.08 -4.30
N GLU A 53 26.98 4.83 -3.00
CA GLU A 53 27.32 3.54 -2.45
C GLU A 53 26.50 2.43 -3.15
N PRO A 54 27.08 1.24 -3.34
CA PRO A 54 26.36 0.11 -3.90
C PRO A 54 25.12 -0.16 -3.03
N ARG A 55 23.94 0.07 -3.61
CA ARG A 55 22.67 -0.20 -2.93
C ARG A 55 22.37 -1.69 -3.02
N PRO A 56 21.90 -2.33 -1.93
CA PRO A 56 21.46 -3.72 -1.99
C PRO A 56 20.38 -3.89 -3.07
N MET A 57 20.63 -4.77 -4.04
CA MET A 57 19.66 -5.05 -5.08
C MET A 57 18.60 -6.00 -4.55
N TRP A 58 17.55 -5.45 -3.97
CA TRP A 58 16.44 -6.20 -3.39
C TRP A 58 15.74 -7.15 -4.39
N ARG A 59 15.97 -6.99 -5.70
CA ARG A 59 15.47 -7.89 -6.75
C ARG A 59 16.21 -9.22 -6.87
N GLU A 60 17.48 -9.28 -6.44
CA GLU A 60 18.32 -10.48 -6.48
C GLU A 60 18.52 -11.09 -5.08
N VAL A 61 17.61 -10.78 -4.15
CA VAL A 61 17.67 -11.36 -2.81
C VAL A 61 17.45 -12.86 -2.88
N ASP A 62 18.37 -13.62 -2.27
CA ASP A 62 18.10 -15.00 -1.91
C ASP A 62 17.00 -15.02 -0.85
N TRP A 63 15.80 -15.36 -1.30
CA TRP A 63 14.62 -15.35 -0.46
C TRP A 63 14.62 -16.44 0.60
N ASP A 64 15.34 -17.54 0.39
CA ASP A 64 15.48 -18.60 1.39
C ASP A 64 16.42 -18.14 2.50
N GLU A 65 17.59 -17.61 2.15
CA GLU A 65 18.53 -17.03 3.10
C GLU A 65 17.89 -15.89 3.92
N PHE A 66 17.22 -14.95 3.24
CA PHE A 66 16.53 -13.85 3.92
C PHE A 66 15.50 -14.34 4.92
N ARG A 67 14.68 -15.33 4.55
CA ARG A 67 13.66 -15.89 5.45
C ARG A 67 14.29 -16.54 6.67
N ASP A 68 15.40 -17.23 6.51
CA ASP A 68 16.06 -17.92 7.61
C ASP A 68 16.76 -16.94 8.56
N VAL A 69 17.41 -15.90 8.01
CA VAL A 69 17.94 -14.79 8.82
C VAL A 69 16.80 -14.07 9.55
N ALA A 70 15.69 -13.77 8.87
CA ALA A 70 14.54 -13.11 9.48
C ALA A 70 13.94 -13.94 10.63
N LYS A 71 13.75 -15.25 10.45
CA LYS A 71 13.26 -16.13 11.54
C LYS A 71 14.19 -16.15 12.75
N ARG A 72 15.51 -16.09 12.50
CA ARG A 72 16.53 -16.12 13.56
C ARG A 72 16.62 -14.79 14.30
N CYS A 73 16.54 -13.67 13.58
CA CYS A 73 16.86 -12.34 14.11
C CYS A 73 15.63 -11.50 14.48
N VAL A 74 14.44 -11.81 13.96
CA VAL A 74 13.21 -11.08 14.25
C VAL A 74 12.39 -11.84 15.29
N PRO A 75 12.21 -11.29 16.51
CA PRO A 75 11.33 -11.90 17.51
C PRO A 75 9.91 -12.01 16.96
N VAL A 76 9.38 -13.24 16.92
CA VAL A 76 7.99 -13.45 16.52
C VAL A 76 7.07 -13.00 17.65
N ALA A 77 6.38 -11.88 17.45
CA ALA A 77 5.35 -11.43 18.38
C ALA A 77 4.27 -12.51 18.51
N LYS A 78 4.10 -13.06 19.72
CA LYS A 78 2.95 -13.91 20.03
C LYS A 78 1.76 -12.98 20.25
N PRO A 79 0.73 -13.02 19.38
CA PRO A 79 -0.47 -12.24 19.64
C PRO A 79 -0.99 -12.63 21.02
N SER A 80 -1.32 -11.63 21.84
CA SER A 80 -1.92 -11.92 23.14
C SER A 80 -3.26 -12.62 22.94
N PRO A 81 -3.75 -13.38 23.94
CA PRO A 81 -5.12 -13.92 23.91
C PRO A 81 -6.18 -12.86 23.59
N PHE A 82 -5.86 -11.58 23.86
CA PHE A 82 -6.75 -10.44 23.64
C PHE A 82 -6.59 -9.77 22.26
N SER A 83 -5.56 -10.09 21.47
CA SER A 83 -5.33 -9.46 20.16
C SER A 83 -6.45 -9.68 19.14
N LYS A 84 -7.34 -10.66 19.38
CA LYS A 84 -8.48 -11.00 18.51
C LYS A 84 -9.74 -11.27 19.32
N ARG A 85 -10.04 -10.46 20.34
CA ARG A 85 -11.31 -10.57 21.11
C ARG A 85 -12.56 -10.48 20.22
N TRP A 86 -12.50 -9.66 19.17
CA TRP A 86 -13.54 -9.55 18.13
C TRP A 86 -13.71 -10.81 17.25
N TRP A 87 -12.87 -11.84 17.38
CA TRP A 87 -12.92 -13.04 16.55
C TRP A 87 -13.89 -14.08 17.12
N THR A 88 -15.00 -14.28 16.43
CA THR A 88 -16.08 -15.18 16.88
C THR A 88 -16.00 -16.58 16.27
N ARG A 89 -16.80 -17.51 16.82
CA ARG A 89 -17.02 -18.84 16.22
C ARG A 89 -17.58 -18.72 14.80
N GLU A 90 -18.55 -17.83 14.61
CA GLU A 90 -19.16 -17.55 13.31
C GLU A 90 -18.11 -17.15 12.26
N LEU A 91 -17.20 -16.23 12.59
CA LEU A 91 -16.10 -15.85 11.69
C LEU A 91 -15.18 -17.03 11.35
N THR A 92 -14.98 -17.95 12.31
CA THR A 92 -14.22 -19.18 12.07
C THR A 92 -14.91 -20.07 11.03
N ASP A 93 -16.23 -20.24 11.14
CA ASP A 93 -17.01 -21.09 10.24
C ASP A 93 -17.17 -20.44 8.87
N MET A 94 -17.38 -19.13 8.81
CA MET A 94 -17.35 -18.37 7.55
C MET A 94 -15.99 -18.50 6.86
N ARG A 95 -14.87 -18.42 7.59
CA ARG A 95 -13.52 -18.60 7.03
C ARG A 95 -13.34 -20.03 6.48
N ARG A 96 -13.82 -21.05 7.19
CA ARG A 96 -13.76 -22.45 6.72
C ARG A 96 -14.60 -22.65 5.46
N LEU A 97 -15.81 -22.11 5.42
CA LEU A 97 -16.68 -22.15 4.24
C LEU A 97 -16.05 -21.42 3.06
N LEU A 98 -15.48 -20.22 3.27
CA LEU A 98 -14.75 -19.49 2.24
C LEU A 98 -13.64 -20.32 1.62
N LYS A 99 -12.79 -20.94 2.45
CA LYS A 99 -11.71 -21.81 1.96
C LYS A 99 -12.25 -22.99 1.14
N ARG A 100 -13.38 -23.57 1.54
CA ARG A 100 -14.03 -24.67 0.79
C ARG A 100 -14.55 -24.19 -0.57
N LEU A 101 -15.25 -23.06 -0.60
CA LEU A 101 -15.79 -22.47 -1.84
C LEU A 101 -14.67 -22.05 -2.79
N GLN A 102 -13.64 -21.37 -2.29
CA GLN A 102 -12.46 -21.00 -3.08
C GLN A 102 -11.73 -22.21 -3.67
N ARG A 103 -11.59 -23.31 -2.91
CA ARG A 103 -11.01 -24.56 -3.43
C ARG A 103 -11.88 -25.17 -4.54
N ARG A 104 -13.20 -25.06 -4.45
CA ARG A 104 -14.13 -25.53 -5.49
C ARG A 104 -14.02 -24.68 -6.75
N ALA A 105 -14.04 -23.35 -6.62
CA ALA A 105 -13.91 -22.40 -7.72
C ALA A 105 -12.57 -22.50 -8.48
N ARG A 106 -11.51 -23.01 -7.84
CA ARG A 106 -10.20 -23.23 -8.48
C ARG A 106 -10.09 -24.55 -9.27
N LYS A 107 -11.10 -25.43 -9.20
CA LYS A 107 -11.07 -26.69 -9.96
C LYS A 107 -11.17 -26.39 -11.45
N ARG A 108 -10.51 -27.20 -12.29
CA ARG A 108 -10.58 -27.09 -13.76
C ARG A 108 -12.01 -27.16 -14.32
N ARG A 109 -12.94 -27.82 -13.61
CA ARG A 109 -14.35 -27.96 -13.98
C ARG A 109 -15.28 -27.05 -13.17
N ALA A 110 -14.75 -25.99 -12.55
CA ALA A 110 -15.57 -25.05 -11.80
C ALA A 110 -16.57 -24.35 -12.72
N THR A 111 -17.80 -24.19 -12.25
CA THR A 111 -18.83 -23.45 -12.96
C THR A 111 -18.80 -21.96 -12.59
N ASP A 112 -19.48 -21.13 -13.36
CA ASP A 112 -19.68 -19.71 -12.99
C ASP A 112 -20.37 -19.57 -11.63
N GLN A 113 -21.28 -20.49 -11.30
CA GLN A 113 -21.94 -20.54 -10.00
C GLN A 113 -20.95 -20.82 -8.86
N ASP A 114 -19.95 -21.70 -9.06
CA ASP A 114 -18.92 -21.95 -8.05
C ASP A 114 -18.04 -20.71 -7.82
N MET A 115 -17.71 -19.98 -8.89
CA MET A 115 -16.94 -18.75 -8.81
C MET A 115 -17.71 -17.64 -8.11
N GLU A 116 -18.99 -17.47 -8.45
CA GLU A 116 -19.84 -16.44 -7.84
C GLU A 116 -20.11 -16.74 -6.37
N ALA A 117 -20.41 -18.00 -6.02
CA ALA A 117 -20.56 -18.41 -4.62
C ALA A 117 -19.30 -18.10 -3.79
N ALA A 118 -18.11 -18.30 -4.34
CA ALA A 118 -16.86 -17.95 -3.68
C ALA A 118 -16.67 -16.42 -3.52
N ARG A 119 -17.04 -15.64 -4.55
CA ARG A 119 -17.00 -14.17 -4.51
C ARG A 119 -17.97 -13.60 -3.48
N ASP A 120 -19.22 -14.04 -3.51
CA ASP A 120 -20.27 -13.55 -2.61
C ASP A 120 -20.00 -13.91 -1.17
N HIS A 121 -19.56 -15.14 -0.91
CA HIS A 121 -19.16 -15.53 0.45
C HIS A 121 -17.89 -14.78 0.91
N CYS A 122 -16.98 -14.43 0.00
CA CYS A 122 -15.83 -13.57 0.30
C CYS A 122 -16.29 -12.16 0.72
N LYS A 123 -17.22 -11.56 -0.02
CA LYS A 123 -17.82 -10.25 0.32
C LYS A 123 -18.52 -10.32 1.68
N ALA A 124 -19.34 -11.34 1.91
CA ALA A 124 -20.08 -11.55 3.16
C ALA A 124 -19.12 -11.72 4.35
N TYR A 125 -18.08 -12.56 4.22
CA TYR A 125 -17.07 -12.75 5.25
C TYR A 125 -16.32 -11.45 5.58
N HIS A 126 -15.89 -10.67 4.59
CA HIS A 126 -15.23 -9.38 4.86
C HIS A 126 -16.17 -8.35 5.50
N LYS A 127 -17.46 -8.36 5.15
CA LYS A 127 -18.48 -7.54 5.83
C LYS A 127 -18.64 -7.96 7.29
N ALA A 128 -18.72 -9.27 7.57
CA ALA A 128 -18.82 -9.81 8.93
C ALA A 128 -17.56 -9.47 9.77
N ILE A 129 -16.36 -9.56 9.19
CA ILE A 129 -15.12 -9.13 9.85
C ILE A 129 -15.16 -7.66 10.24
N ARG A 130 -15.59 -6.78 9.34
CA ARG A 130 -15.73 -5.34 9.64
C ARG A 130 -16.75 -5.10 10.75
N ARG A 131 -17.88 -5.80 10.71
CA ARG A 131 -18.95 -5.69 11.70
C ARG A 131 -18.48 -6.17 13.08
N ALA A 132 -17.89 -7.35 13.19
CA ALA A 132 -17.40 -7.89 14.45
C ALA A 132 -16.32 -7.01 15.09
N LYS A 133 -15.43 -6.41 14.29
CA LYS A 133 -14.47 -5.42 14.78
C LYS A 133 -15.17 -4.18 15.33
N LEU A 134 -16.14 -3.64 14.59
CA LEU A 134 -16.89 -2.45 15.00
C LEU A 134 -17.69 -2.68 16.28
N ASP A 135 -18.43 -3.79 16.35
CA ASP A 135 -19.26 -4.13 17.51
C ASP A 135 -18.39 -4.32 18.76
N HIS A 136 -17.29 -5.06 18.64
CA HIS A 136 -16.34 -5.20 19.74
C HIS A 136 -15.77 -3.85 20.22
N TRP A 137 -15.44 -2.95 19.30
CA TRP A 137 -14.96 -1.61 19.67
C TRP A 137 -16.04 -0.75 20.33
N ARG A 138 -17.29 -0.87 19.91
CA ARG A 138 -18.42 -0.16 20.53
C ARG A 138 -18.68 -0.67 21.94
N GLU A 139 -18.81 -1.98 22.10
CA GLU A 139 -18.98 -2.63 23.41
C GLU A 139 -17.84 -2.25 24.36
N TRP A 140 -16.59 -2.24 23.88
CA TRP A 140 -15.42 -1.88 24.69
C TRP A 140 -15.39 -0.42 25.13
N LEU A 141 -16.00 0.50 24.37
CA LEU A 141 -16.07 1.93 24.73
C LEU A 141 -17.29 2.26 25.61
N GLU A 142 -18.27 1.37 25.66
CA GLU A 142 -19.50 1.51 26.46
C GLU A 142 -19.34 0.88 27.87
N GLU A 143 -18.29 0.09 28.11
CA GLU A 143 -17.80 -0.39 29.42
C GLU A 143 -16.76 0.56 30.04
#